data_AF-A0AAQ3JXM8-F1
#
_entry.id   AF-A0AAQ3JXM8-F1
#
_cell.length_a   1.000
_cell.length_b   1.000
_cell.length_c   1.000
_cell.angle_alpha   90.00
_cell.angle_beta   90.00
_cell.angle_gamma   90.00
#
_symmetry.space_group_name_H-M   'P 1'
#
loop_
_entity.id
_entity.type
_entity.pdbx_description
1 polymer ?
#
loop_
_entity_poly.entity_id
_entity_poly.type
_entity_poly.pdbx_seq_one_letter_code
_entity_poly.pdbx_strand_id
1 'polypeptide(L)'
;MLNGSPGNWFRYKKGLCQGHPLSPYLFLLMVDIFARVMRRENSEGTISGSEEVCKALVCWDDVTSPRHNGGLGILDLEKHNVARLGRWWWGLASGENLLWTHIISNLYFRRARWQANHNTSRWSAVWKGIYESKHLFAMGMESIVGRGNSTRFWLYRWIRNSQLADNFPHLYSLCRNKKGMIEDFTSPNANV
;
A
#
# COMPACT_ATOMS: atom_id res chain seq x y z
N MET A 1 9.51 -32.79 -8.35
CA MET A 1 9.45 -34.08 -9.08
C MET A 1 10.45 -34.00 -10.21
N LEU A 2 11.32 -34.98 -10.33
CA LEU A 2 12.12 -35.23 -11.54
C LEU A 2 11.63 -36.57 -12.06
N ASN A 3 11.11 -36.61 -13.29
CA ASN A 3 10.59 -37.80 -13.95
C ASN A 3 9.53 -38.58 -13.14
N GLY A 4 8.54 -37.89 -12.56
CA GLY A 4 7.40 -38.52 -11.88
C GLY A 4 7.69 -39.12 -10.50
N SER A 5 8.95 -39.20 -10.08
CA SER A 5 9.34 -39.70 -8.76
C SER A 5 9.55 -38.54 -7.77
N PRO A 6 9.07 -38.63 -6.51
CA PRO A 6 9.47 -37.70 -5.47
C PRO A 6 10.96 -37.92 -5.16
N GLY A 7 11.80 -36.94 -5.51
CA GLY A 7 13.20 -36.93 -5.11
C GLY A 7 13.37 -36.54 -3.63
N ASN A 8 14.58 -36.71 -3.10
CA ASN A 8 14.91 -36.31 -1.72
C ASN A 8 14.62 -34.82 -1.49
N TRP A 9 14.11 -34.50 -0.30
CA TRP A 9 13.83 -33.13 0.11
C TRP A 9 15.11 -32.29 0.12
N PHE A 10 15.15 -31.25 -0.71
CA PHE A 10 16.25 -30.28 -0.69
C PHE A 10 16.15 -29.43 0.59
N ARG A 11 17.15 -29.55 1.47
CA ARG A 11 17.23 -28.72 2.67
C ARG A 11 17.89 -27.38 2.31
N TYR A 12 17.09 -26.34 2.16
CA TYR A 12 17.57 -24.98 1.92
C TYR A 12 18.35 -24.48 3.15
N LYS A 13 19.63 -24.10 2.95
CA LYS A 13 20.50 -23.56 4.01
C LYS A 13 20.56 -22.03 4.01
N LYS A 14 20.20 -21.37 2.90
CA LYS A 14 20.21 -19.92 2.70
C LYS A 14 19.03 -19.51 1.79
N GLY A 15 18.43 -18.36 2.08
CA GLY A 15 17.31 -17.80 1.33
C GLY A 15 15.94 -18.03 1.98
N LEU A 16 14.97 -17.21 1.57
CA LEU A 16 13.58 -17.32 2.00
C LEU A 16 12.79 -18.20 1.03
N CYS A 17 11.96 -19.10 1.55
CA CYS A 17 11.09 -19.93 0.72
C CYS A 17 10.07 -19.05 -0.01
N GLN A 18 10.12 -19.02 -1.34
CA GLN A 18 9.04 -18.46 -2.15
C GLN A 18 7.74 -19.21 -1.86
N GLY A 19 6.64 -18.48 -1.67
CA GLY A 19 5.34 -19.05 -1.31
C GLY A 19 5.06 -19.16 0.20
N HIS A 20 6.06 -18.98 1.07
CA HIS A 20 5.81 -18.87 2.51
C HIS A 20 5.18 -17.50 2.82
N PRO A 21 4.08 -17.42 3.60
CA PRO A 21 3.34 -16.17 3.82
C PRO A 21 4.19 -15.10 4.51
N LEU A 22 5.23 -15.48 5.27
CA LEU A 22 6.14 -14.52 5.92
C LEU A 22 7.25 -13.99 5.00
N SER A 23 7.47 -14.62 3.85
CA SER A 23 8.64 -14.32 3.02
C SER A 23 8.70 -12.89 2.49
N PRO A 24 7.58 -12.30 2.00
CA PRO A 24 7.58 -10.92 1.54
C PRO A 24 7.95 -9.92 2.64
N TYR A 25 7.51 -10.17 3.88
CA TYR A 25 7.75 -9.24 5.00
C TYR A 25 9.20 -9.25 5.46
N LEU A 26 9.80 -10.44 5.54
CA LEU A 26 11.21 -10.61 5.87
C LEU A 26 12.11 -10.03 4.78
N PHE A 27 11.75 -10.18 3.51
CA PHE A 27 12.46 -9.51 2.42
C PHE A 27 12.41 -7.98 2.55
N LEU A 28 11.24 -7.42 2.85
CA LEU A 28 11.09 -5.98 3.06
C LEU A 28 11.89 -5.49 4.28
N LEU A 29 11.93 -6.24 5.38
CA LEU A 29 12.77 -5.93 6.54
C LEU A 29 14.26 -5.95 6.18
N MET A 30 14.70 -6.96 5.42
CA MET A 30 16.09 -7.06 4.98
C MET A 30 16.48 -5.90 4.06
N VAL A 31 15.63 -5.53 3.09
CA VAL A 31 15.87 -4.39 2.20
C VAL A 31 15.95 -3.08 2.99
N ASP A 32 15.07 -2.88 3.98
CA ASP A 32 15.04 -1.65 4.77
C ASP A 32 16.28 -1.55 5.70
N ILE A 33 16.74 -2.68 6.26
CA ILE A 33 17.99 -2.76 7.02
C ILE A 33 19.20 -2.50 6.10
N PHE A 34 19.23 -3.16 4.94
CA PHE A 34 20.30 -3.00 3.95
C PHE A 34 20.41 -1.55 3.47
N ALA A 35 19.28 -0.90 3.18
CA ALA A 35 19.24 0.50 2.80
C ALA A 35 19.80 1.43 3.90
N ARG A 36 19.57 1.11 5.18
CA ARG A 36 20.14 1.88 6.30
C ARG A 36 21.64 1.67 6.42
N VAL A 37 22.13 0.44 6.29
CA VAL A 37 23.56 0.13 6.29
C VAL A 37 24.25 0.84 5.12
N MET A 38 23.72 0.73 3.90
CA MET A 38 24.28 1.41 2.73
C MET A 38 24.35 2.93 2.89
N ARG A 39 23.29 3.56 3.40
CA ARG A 39 23.30 5.02 3.65
C ARG A 39 24.35 5.43 4.68
N ARG A 40 24.55 4.62 5.72
CA ARG A 40 25.54 4.85 6.76
C ARG A 40 26.95 4.80 6.18
N GLU A 41 27.28 3.72 5.47
CA GLU A 41 28.60 3.55 4.85
C GLU A 41 28.87 4.62 3.77
N ASN A 42 27.84 5.06 3.06
CA ASN A 42 27.94 6.19 2.13
C ASN A 42 28.17 7.53 2.84
N SER A 43 27.59 7.75 4.04
CA SER A 43 27.84 8.95 4.85
C SER A 43 29.20 8.93 5.56
N GLU A 44 29.75 7.75 5.84
CA GLU A 44 31.07 7.55 6.45
C GLU A 44 32.20 7.54 5.39
N GLY A 45 31.86 7.60 4.11
CA GLY A 45 32.82 7.63 2.99
C GLY A 45 33.49 6.28 2.70
N THR A 46 33.10 5.21 3.38
CA THR A 46 33.66 3.85 3.25
C THR A 46 33.36 3.22 1.89
N ILE A 47 32.20 3.57 1.30
CA ILE A 47 31.78 3.09 -0.02
C ILE A 47 31.82 4.27 -0.98
N SER A 48 32.85 4.34 -1.82
CA SER A 48 32.86 5.17 -3.02
C SER A 48 32.42 4.31 -4.20
N GLY A 49 31.28 4.64 -4.81
CA GLY A 49 30.95 4.09 -6.12
C GLY A 49 31.86 4.75 -7.16
N SER A 50 32.40 3.98 -8.12
CA SER A 50 32.91 4.60 -9.33
C SER A 50 31.74 5.28 -10.02
N GLU A 51 31.88 6.57 -10.30
CA GLU A 51 30.85 7.36 -11.00
C GLU A 51 30.85 7.04 -12.51
N GLU A 52 31.07 5.77 -12.87
CA GLU A 52 30.76 5.30 -14.20
C GLU A 52 29.26 5.14 -14.30
N VAL A 53 28.61 6.24 -14.67
CA VAL A 53 27.22 6.23 -15.11
C VAL A 53 27.17 5.36 -16.36
N CYS A 54 26.82 4.07 -16.18
CA CYS A 54 26.48 3.17 -17.27
C CYS A 54 25.25 3.76 -17.99
N LYS A 55 25.48 4.57 -19.02
CA LYS A 55 24.43 5.10 -19.87
C LYS A 55 23.79 3.94 -20.62
N ALA A 56 22.53 3.66 -20.32
CA ALA A 56 21.74 2.74 -21.11
C ALA A 56 21.68 3.24 -22.56
N LEU A 57 21.95 2.37 -23.53
CA LEU A 57 21.93 2.71 -24.96
C LEU A 57 20.51 2.96 -25.50
N VAL A 58 19.49 2.58 -24.74
CA VAL A 58 18.08 2.68 -25.09
C VAL A 58 17.31 3.26 -23.90
N CYS A 59 16.38 4.18 -24.16
CA CYS A 59 15.54 4.76 -23.12
C CYS A 59 14.63 3.70 -22.50
N TRP A 60 14.40 3.77 -21.19
CA TRP A 60 13.57 2.81 -20.47
C TRP A 60 12.10 2.79 -20.95
N ASP A 61 11.60 3.93 -21.44
CA ASP A 61 10.26 4.03 -22.03
C ASP A 61 10.13 3.20 -23.32
N ASP A 62 11.18 3.15 -24.14
CA ASP A 62 11.22 2.33 -25.35
C ASP A 62 11.31 0.83 -25.01
N VAL A 63 12.10 0.50 -23.98
CA VAL A 63 12.24 -0.88 -23.49
C VAL A 63 10.92 -1.43 -22.94
N THR A 64 10.17 -0.59 -22.22
CA THR A 64 8.92 -1.00 -21.57
C THR A 64 7.69 -0.89 -22.46
N SER A 65 7.84 -0.26 -23.63
CA SER A 65 6.77 -0.15 -24.62
C SER A 65 6.34 -1.52 -25.16
N PRO A 66 5.05 -1.70 -25.52
CA PRO A 66 4.58 -2.95 -26.11
C PRO A 66 5.32 -3.30 -27.40
N ARG A 67 5.47 -4.61 -27.67
CA ARG A 67 6.14 -5.09 -28.90
C ARG A 67 5.50 -4.59 -30.19
N HIS A 68 4.17 -4.38 -30.19
CA HIS A 68 3.46 -3.84 -31.35
C HIS A 68 3.75 -2.35 -31.61
N ASN A 69 4.28 -1.63 -30.62
CA ASN A 69 4.73 -0.24 -30.75
C ASN A 69 6.26 -0.13 -30.96
N GLY A 70 6.94 -1.25 -31.24
CA GLY A 70 8.39 -1.28 -31.46
C GLY A 70 9.26 -1.40 -30.20
N GLY A 71 8.64 -1.58 -29.01
CA GLY A 71 9.37 -1.82 -27.77
C GLY A 71 9.71 -3.30 -27.49
N LEU A 72 10.42 -3.59 -26.40
CA LEU A 72 10.82 -4.95 -26.03
C LEU A 72 9.68 -5.73 -25.32
N GLY A 73 8.62 -5.05 -24.89
CA GLY A 73 7.51 -5.64 -24.14
C GLY A 73 7.89 -6.07 -22.72
N ILE A 74 8.95 -5.47 -22.16
CA ILE A 74 9.32 -5.66 -20.75
C ILE A 74 8.33 -4.86 -19.90
N LEU A 75 7.84 -5.44 -18.82
CA LEU A 75 6.95 -4.72 -17.91
C LEU A 75 7.67 -3.54 -17.28
N ASP A 76 7.04 -2.37 -17.35
CA ASP A 76 7.45 -1.20 -16.58
C ASP A 76 7.45 -1.54 -15.10
N LEU A 77 8.66 -1.66 -14.54
CA LEU A 77 8.87 -2.11 -13.18
C LEU A 77 8.29 -1.12 -12.16
N GLU A 78 8.28 0.18 -12.47
CA GLU A 78 7.71 1.19 -11.59
C GLU A 78 6.19 1.01 -11.53
N LYS A 79 5.53 0.96 -12.68
CA LYS A 79 4.07 0.73 -12.76
C LYS A 79 3.67 -0.60 -12.13
N HIS A 80 4.46 -1.65 -12.35
CA HIS A 80 4.22 -2.97 -11.78
C HIS A 80 4.43 -3.00 -10.26
N ASN A 81 5.45 -2.30 -9.76
CA ASN A 81 5.69 -2.17 -8.32
C ASN A 81 4.56 -1.40 -7.66
N VAL A 82 4.13 -0.27 -8.23
CA VAL A 82 2.97 0.50 -7.75
C VAL A 82 1.75 -0.41 -7.70
N ALA A 83 1.41 -1.12 -8.78
CA ALA A 83 0.29 -2.06 -8.80
C ALA A 83 0.36 -3.12 -7.67
N ARG A 84 1.57 -3.63 -7.37
CA ARG A 84 1.80 -4.57 -6.25
C ARG A 84 1.58 -3.93 -4.87
N LEU A 85 1.88 -2.65 -4.70
CA LEU A 85 1.52 -1.91 -3.47
C LEU A 85 0.00 -1.85 -3.27
N GLY A 86 -0.77 -1.95 -4.36
CA GLY A 86 -2.22 -2.05 -4.31
C GLY A 86 -2.73 -3.22 -3.47
N ARG A 87 -2.01 -4.34 -3.45
CA ARG A 87 -2.37 -5.49 -2.60
C ARG A 87 -2.30 -5.14 -1.11
N TRP A 88 -1.36 -4.28 -0.71
CA TRP A 88 -1.24 -3.81 0.66
C TRP A 88 -2.41 -2.90 1.03
N TRP A 89 -2.75 -1.95 0.16
CA TRP A 89 -3.92 -1.11 0.36
C TRP A 89 -5.21 -1.91 0.43
N TRP A 90 -5.39 -2.87 -0.47
CA TRP A 90 -6.53 -3.78 -0.45
C TRP A 90 -6.62 -4.56 0.86
N GLY A 91 -5.54 -5.20 1.31
CA GLY A 91 -5.55 -5.97 2.56
C GLY A 91 -5.86 -5.11 3.79
N LEU A 92 -5.35 -3.87 3.84
CA LEU A 92 -5.69 -2.89 4.88
C LEU A 92 -7.16 -2.43 4.78
N ALA A 93 -7.67 -2.26 3.55
CA ALA A 93 -9.03 -1.81 3.27
C ALA A 93 -10.09 -2.84 3.66
N SER A 94 -9.89 -4.08 3.18
CA SER A 94 -10.79 -5.20 3.39
C SER A 94 -10.76 -5.73 4.82
N GLY A 95 -9.82 -5.26 5.66
CA GLY A 95 -9.68 -5.72 7.03
C GLY A 95 -9.23 -7.16 7.12
N GLU A 96 -8.36 -7.61 6.20
CA GLU A 96 -7.84 -8.97 6.22
C GLU A 96 -7.16 -9.25 7.57
N ASN A 97 -7.56 -10.33 8.24
CA ASN A 97 -7.02 -10.72 9.55
C ASN A 97 -5.69 -11.46 9.36
N LEU A 98 -4.67 -10.73 8.91
CA LEU A 98 -3.33 -11.24 8.67
C LEU A 98 -2.35 -10.59 9.65
N LEU A 99 -1.25 -11.29 9.97
CA LEU A 99 -0.26 -10.78 10.91
C LEU A 99 0.31 -9.42 10.46
N TRP A 100 0.58 -9.26 9.17
CA TRP A 100 1.15 -8.03 8.64
C TRP A 100 0.18 -6.84 8.69
N THR A 101 -1.13 -7.05 8.51
CA THR A 101 -2.12 -5.95 8.62
C THR A 101 -2.17 -5.44 10.06
N HIS A 102 -2.01 -6.33 11.04
CA HIS A 102 -1.89 -5.96 12.46
C HIS A 102 -0.61 -5.22 12.76
N ILE A 103 0.54 -5.69 12.28
CA ILE A 103 1.84 -5.03 12.48
C ILE A 103 1.80 -3.62 11.88
N ILE A 104 1.37 -3.47 10.64
CA ILE A 104 1.26 -2.17 9.96
C ILE A 104 0.29 -1.24 10.68
N SER A 105 -0.88 -1.75 11.09
CA SER A 105 -1.87 -0.98 11.85
C SER A 105 -1.30 -0.44 13.16
N ASN A 106 -0.57 -1.26 13.90
CA ASN A 106 0.04 -0.87 15.17
C ASN A 106 1.23 0.08 15.01
N LEU A 107 2.07 -0.13 13.99
CA LEU A 107 3.24 0.72 13.76
C LEU A 107 2.86 2.10 13.21
N TYR A 108 1.90 2.16 12.28
CA TYR A 108 1.67 3.37 11.49
C TYR A 108 0.32 4.05 11.71
N PHE A 109 -0.71 3.32 12.17
CA PHE A 109 -2.07 3.87 12.27
C PHE A 109 -2.55 4.11 13.70
N ARG A 110 -1.98 3.44 14.72
CA ARG A 110 -2.09 3.59 16.20
C ARG A 110 -3.45 3.91 16.87
N ARG A 111 -4.51 4.31 16.15
CA ARG A 111 -5.84 4.75 16.58
C ARG A 111 -6.78 5.21 15.45
N ALA A 112 -6.28 5.50 14.25
CA ALA A 112 -7.13 5.97 13.15
C ALA A 112 -7.11 4.99 11.97
N ARG A 113 -8.28 4.43 11.63
CA ARG A 113 -8.46 3.79 10.32
C ARG A 113 -8.22 4.86 9.26
N TRP A 114 -7.19 4.65 8.43
CA TRP A 114 -6.83 5.46 7.25
C TRP A 114 -6.06 6.77 7.45
N GLN A 115 -5.81 7.20 8.69
CA GLN A 115 -4.93 8.34 8.96
C GLN A 115 -3.66 7.84 9.63
N ALA A 116 -2.56 7.82 8.87
CA ALA A 116 -1.26 7.45 9.41
C ALA A 116 -0.75 8.54 10.35
N ASN A 117 0.05 8.16 11.34
CA ASN A 117 0.71 9.09 12.24
C ASN A 117 1.60 10.08 11.46
N HIS A 118 1.41 11.38 11.68
CA HIS A 118 2.15 12.46 11.00
C HIS A 118 3.67 12.49 11.27
N ASN A 119 4.19 11.66 12.18
CA ASN A 119 5.64 11.57 12.39
C ASN A 119 6.32 10.71 11.29
N THR A 120 6.47 11.29 10.11
CA THR A 120 7.07 10.69 8.90
C THR A 120 8.55 10.35 9.04
N SER A 121 9.25 10.93 10.02
CA SER A 121 10.68 10.69 10.27
C SER A 121 11.00 9.24 10.65
N ARG A 122 10.03 8.53 11.24
CA ARG A 122 10.19 7.12 11.67
C ARG A 122 9.67 6.10 10.65
N TRP A 123 9.16 6.56 9.49
CA TRP A 123 8.61 5.67 8.48
C TRP A 123 9.74 4.93 7.74
N SER A 124 9.57 3.63 7.54
CA SER A 124 10.44 2.86 6.65
C SER A 124 10.34 3.38 5.22
N ALA A 125 11.36 3.14 4.40
CA ALA A 125 11.32 3.52 2.99
C ALA A 125 10.18 2.78 2.27
N VAL A 126 9.97 1.52 2.65
CA VAL A 126 8.83 0.71 2.20
C VAL A 126 7.49 1.38 2.55
N TRP A 127 7.31 1.83 3.80
CA TRP A 127 6.06 2.46 4.21
C TRP A 127 5.83 3.81 3.53
N LYS A 128 6.90 4.58 3.26
CA LYS A 128 6.81 5.82 2.46
C LYS A 128 6.25 5.54 1.07
N GLY A 129 6.81 4.55 0.35
CA GLY A 129 6.31 4.17 -0.97
C GLY A 129 4.86 3.65 -0.95
N ILE A 130 4.51 2.83 0.05
CA ILE A 130 3.10 2.40 0.25
C ILE A 130 2.21 3.62 0.48
N TYR A 131 2.59 4.52 1.39
CA TYR A 131 1.81 5.71 1.74
C TYR A 131 1.63 6.68 0.57
N GLU A 132 2.69 6.97 -0.18
CA GLU A 132 2.67 7.85 -1.35
C GLU A 132 1.72 7.34 -2.43
N SER A 133 1.65 6.02 -2.64
CA SER A 133 0.73 5.40 -3.61
C SER A 133 -0.75 5.41 -3.19
N LYS A 134 -1.09 5.85 -1.96
CA LYS A 134 -2.47 5.81 -1.42
C LYS A 134 -3.51 6.41 -2.36
N HIS A 135 -3.19 7.53 -2.98
CA HIS A 135 -4.12 8.28 -3.82
C HIS A 135 -4.50 7.50 -5.09
N LEU A 136 -3.55 6.79 -5.70
CA LEU A 136 -3.77 5.96 -6.89
C LEU A 136 -4.80 4.87 -6.61
N PHE A 137 -4.68 4.21 -5.46
CA PHE A 137 -5.64 3.18 -5.05
C PHE A 137 -6.96 3.77 -4.59
N ALA A 138 -6.94 4.89 -3.88
CA ALA A 138 -8.16 5.55 -3.42
C ALA A 138 -9.08 5.99 -4.57
N MET A 139 -8.54 6.21 -5.79
CA MET A 139 -9.34 6.50 -6.98
C MET A 139 -10.09 5.28 -7.52
N GLY A 140 -9.50 4.07 -7.42
CA GLY A 140 -10.07 2.84 -7.97
C GLY A 140 -10.72 1.91 -6.94
N MET A 141 -10.65 2.23 -5.65
CA MET A 141 -11.29 1.46 -4.59
C MET A 141 -12.72 1.94 -4.38
N GLU A 142 -13.67 1.04 -4.61
CA GLU A 142 -15.07 1.23 -4.19
C GLU A 142 -15.32 0.50 -2.87
N SER A 143 -15.99 1.17 -1.94
CA SER A 143 -16.46 0.54 -0.72
C SER A 143 -17.96 0.23 -0.86
N ILE A 144 -18.36 -0.93 -0.35
CA ILE A 144 -19.78 -1.21 -0.13
C ILE A 144 -20.08 -0.90 1.33
N VAL A 145 -21.09 -0.05 1.57
CA VAL A 145 -21.52 0.27 2.94
C VAL A 145 -22.10 -0.99 3.58
N GLY A 146 -21.46 -1.44 4.66
CA GLY A 146 -21.94 -2.55 5.49
C GLY A 146 -22.94 -2.07 6.55
N ARG A 147 -22.70 -2.43 7.81
CA ARG A 147 -23.55 -2.06 8.98
C ARG A 147 -23.60 -0.57 9.31
N GLY A 148 -22.88 0.28 8.56
CA GLY A 148 -22.87 1.73 8.77
C GLY A 148 -22.05 2.25 9.97
N ASN A 149 -21.48 1.39 10.80
CA ASN A 149 -20.76 1.76 12.04
C ASN A 149 -19.34 2.33 11.87
N SER A 150 -18.84 2.34 10.64
CA SER A 150 -17.46 2.73 10.32
C SER A 150 -17.38 3.70 9.14
N THR A 151 -18.53 4.15 8.66
CA THR A 151 -18.66 5.01 7.48
C THR A 151 -19.34 6.30 7.93
N ARG A 152 -18.67 7.44 7.79
CA ARG A 152 -19.20 8.75 8.21
C ARG A 152 -20.29 9.22 7.27
N PHE A 153 -21.52 9.41 7.72
CA PHE A 153 -22.63 9.76 6.84
C PHE A 153 -22.33 11.01 5.98
N TRP A 154 -21.91 12.12 6.58
CA TRP A 154 -21.70 13.37 5.83
C TRP A 154 -20.37 13.47 5.07
N LEU A 155 -19.31 12.93 5.68
CA LEU A 155 -17.93 13.11 5.23
C LEU A 155 -17.43 11.93 4.38
N TYR A 156 -18.22 10.86 4.28
CA TYR A 156 -17.93 9.78 3.37
C TYR A 156 -18.15 10.23 1.93
N ARG A 157 -17.42 9.59 1.03
CA ARG A 157 -17.47 9.90 -0.39
C ARG A 157 -18.51 8.98 -1.05
N TRP A 158 -19.66 9.54 -1.36
CA TRP A 158 -20.82 8.83 -1.89
C TRP A 158 -20.83 8.85 -3.43
N ILE A 159 -22.02 8.87 -4.02
CA ILE A 159 -22.27 8.86 -5.46
C ILE A 159 -21.41 9.93 -6.16
N ARG A 160 -20.81 9.55 -7.29
CA ARG A 160 -19.89 10.39 -8.09
C ARG A 160 -18.65 10.87 -7.34
N ASN A 161 -18.18 10.10 -6.35
CA ASN A 161 -16.91 10.38 -5.67
C ASN A 161 -16.94 11.75 -4.95
N SER A 162 -18.10 12.17 -4.42
CA SER A 162 -18.29 13.46 -3.74
C SER A 162 -18.91 13.28 -2.34
N GLN A 163 -18.65 14.19 -1.40
CA GLN A 163 -19.21 14.10 -0.05
C GLN A 163 -20.64 14.66 -0.03
N LEU A 164 -21.50 14.09 0.83
CA LEU A 164 -22.84 14.66 1.03
C LEU A 164 -22.79 16.07 1.62
N ALA A 165 -21.77 16.37 2.44
CA ALA A 165 -21.56 17.71 2.97
C ALA A 165 -21.30 18.77 1.87
N ASP A 166 -20.57 18.39 0.82
CA ASP A 166 -20.26 19.26 -0.31
C ASP A 166 -21.50 19.47 -1.20
N ASN A 167 -22.26 18.39 -1.43
CA ASN A 167 -23.45 18.42 -2.27
C ASN A 167 -24.66 19.09 -1.59
N PHE A 168 -24.75 19.03 -0.26
CA PHE A 168 -25.88 19.54 0.53
C PHE A 168 -25.42 20.39 1.72
N PRO A 169 -24.74 21.54 1.48
CA PRO A 169 -24.11 22.34 2.52
C PRO A 169 -25.11 22.92 3.52
N HIS A 170 -26.31 23.29 3.06
CA HIS A 170 -27.37 23.79 3.94
C HIS A 170 -27.86 22.70 4.90
N LEU A 171 -28.15 21.49 4.41
CA LEU A 171 -28.58 20.37 5.25
C LEU A 171 -27.47 19.95 6.23
N TYR A 172 -26.21 19.96 5.76
CA TYR A 172 -25.06 19.72 6.62
C TYR A 172 -24.93 20.75 7.74
N SER A 173 -25.17 22.04 7.46
CA SER A 173 -25.10 23.12 8.45
C SER A 173 -26.12 22.94 9.59
N LEU A 174 -27.32 22.48 9.26
CA LEU A 174 -28.43 22.22 10.17
C LEU A 174 -28.28 20.92 10.96
N CYS A 175 -27.51 19.96 10.45
CA CYS A 175 -27.31 18.68 11.12
C CYS A 175 -26.55 18.84 12.45
N ARG A 176 -27.12 18.27 13.52
CA ARG A 176 -26.50 18.24 14.85
C ARG A 176 -25.27 17.32 14.89
N ASN A 177 -25.34 16.18 14.22
CA ASN A 177 -24.27 15.18 14.18
C ASN A 177 -23.47 15.22 12.87
N LYS A 178 -22.65 16.26 12.69
CA LYS A 178 -21.84 16.48 11.47
C LYS A 178 -20.75 15.42 11.21
N LYS A 179 -20.39 14.63 12.24
CA LYS A 179 -19.34 13.59 12.16
C LYS A 179 -19.90 12.19 12.40
N GLY A 180 -21.23 12.04 12.42
CA GLY A 180 -21.90 10.78 12.72
C GLY A 180 -21.61 9.69 11.71
N MET A 181 -21.65 8.45 12.20
CA MET A 181 -21.60 7.25 11.38
C MET A 181 -22.97 6.98 10.78
N ILE A 182 -23.07 6.25 9.67
CA ILE A 182 -24.35 5.90 9.04
C ILE A 182 -25.29 5.21 10.04
N GLU A 183 -24.76 4.37 10.94
CA GLU A 183 -25.57 3.71 11.98
C GLU A 183 -26.31 4.71 12.89
N ASP A 184 -25.74 5.89 13.13
CA ASP A 184 -26.34 6.95 13.95
C ASP A 184 -27.59 7.54 13.29
N PHE A 185 -27.72 7.40 11.96
CA PHE A 185 -28.83 7.93 11.17
C PHE A 185 -29.85 6.86 10.75
N THR A 186 -29.47 5.58 10.81
CA THR A 186 -30.33 4.46 10.40
C THR A 186 -30.93 3.69 11.58
N SER A 187 -30.43 3.92 12.80
CA SER A 187 -30.95 3.24 14.00
C SER A 187 -32.34 3.79 14.36
N PRO A 188 -33.33 2.93 14.73
CA PRO A 188 -34.68 3.38 15.09
C PRO A 188 -34.74 4.34 16.30
N ASN A 189 -33.67 4.39 17.10
CA ASN A 189 -33.53 5.24 18.28
C ASN A 189 -32.63 6.47 18.01
N ALA A 190 -32.35 6.80 16.75
CA ALA A 190 -31.62 8.01 16.40
C ALA A 190 -32.48 9.22 16.81
N ASN A 191 -32.04 9.94 17.85
CA ASN A 191 -32.66 11.20 18.25
C ASN A 191 -32.51 12.21 17.11
N VAL A 192 -33.55 12.32 16.28
CA VAL A 192 -33.78 13.39 15.31
C VAL A 192 -33.88 14.72 16.04
#